data_AF-A0A099ZV10-F1
#
_entry.id   AF-A0A099ZV10-F1
#
_cell.length_a   1.000
_cell.length_b   1.000
_cell.length_c   1.000
_cell.angle_alpha   90.00
_cell.angle_beta   90.00
_cell.angle_gamma   90.00
#
_symmetry.space_group_name_H-M   'P 1'
#
loop_
_entity.id
_entity.type
_entity.pdbx_description
1 polymer ?
#
loop_
_entity_poly.entity_id
_entity_poly.type
_entity_poly.pdbx_seq_one_letter_code
_entity_poly.pdbx_strand_id
1 'polypeptide(L)' 'QAKTHVLDIEQRLQGVIKTRNRIKGLPLSIEGHVHYLIQEASDDNLLCQMYMGWAPYM' A
#
# COMPACT_ATOMS: atom_id res chain seq x y z
N GLN A 1 16.66 5.85 -9.91
CA GLN A 1 15.86 4.66 -9.57
C GLN A 1 16.22 4.09 -8.19
N ALA A 2 17.49 3.86 -7.84
CA ALA A 2 17.83 3.40 -6.48
C ALA A 2 17.40 4.39 -5.37
N LYS A 3 17.70 5.69 -5.52
CA LYS A 3 17.36 6.74 -4.55
C LYS A 3 15.86 6.86 -4.27
N THR A 4 15.00 6.64 -5.28
CA THR A 4 13.54 6.71 -5.11
C THR A 4 13.04 5.55 -4.24
N HIS A 5 13.57 4.35 -4.43
CA HIS A 5 13.18 3.20 -3.62
C HIS A 5 13.61 3.31 -2.16
N VAL A 6 14.79 3.91 -1.89
CA VAL A 6 15.22 4.19 -0.50
C VAL A 6 14.21 5.10 0.20
N LEU A 7 13.80 6.19 -0.46
CA LEU A 7 12.81 7.12 0.08
C LEU A 7 11.42 6.46 0.25
N ASP A 8 11.03 5.59 -0.69
CA ASP A 8 9.76 4.84 -0.59
C ASP A 8 9.74 3.90 0.62
N ILE A 9 10.87 3.23 0.89
CA ILE A 9 11.01 2.36 2.06
C ILE A 9 10.93 3.17 3.34
N GLU A 10 11.67 4.27 3.44
CA GLU A 10 11.65 5.16 4.61
C GLU A 10 10.24 5.67 4.92
N GLN A 11 9.47 6.05 3.89
CA GLN A 11 8.09 6.51 4.06
C GLN A 11 7.16 5.42 4.56
N ARG A 12 7.27 4.20 4.05
CA ARG A 12 6.52 3.05 4.56
C ARG A 12 6.86 2.77 6.02
N LEU A 13 8.14 2.84 6.40
CA LEU A 13 8.57 2.66 7.79
C LEU A 13 8.01 3.74 8.73
N GLN A 14 7.78 4.95 8.22
CA GLN A 14 7.25 6.07 9.01
C GLN A 14 5.73 6.12 9.09
N GLY A 15 4.98 5.21 8.46
CA GLY A 15 3.52 5.30 8.43
C GLY A 15 2.96 6.19 7.32
N VAL A 16 3.78 6.58 6.35
CA VAL A 16 3.39 7.47 5.24
C VAL A 16 2.96 6.64 4.04
N ILE A 17 1.67 6.71 3.70
CA ILE A 17 1.08 5.96 2.59
C ILE A 17 0.96 6.86 1.35
N LYS A 18 1.41 6.33 0.21
CA LYS A 18 1.24 6.95 -1.10
C LYS A 18 0.06 6.32 -1.82
N THR A 19 -0.94 7.12 -2.19
CA THR A 19 -2.04 6.67 -3.04
C THR A 19 -2.02 7.51 -4.32
N ARG A 20 -1.99 6.86 -5.50
CA ARG A 20 -2.07 7.54 -6.82
C ARG A 20 -1.24 8.83 -6.91
N ASN A 21 0.06 8.71 -6.64
CA ASN A 21 1.03 9.82 -6.70
C ASN A 21 0.77 11.02 -5.77
N ARG A 22 -0.09 10.86 -4.74
CA ARG A 22 -0.27 11.86 -3.68
C ARG A 22 0.06 11.25 -2.33
N ILE A 23 0.83 11.98 -1.53
CA ILE A 23 1.08 11.63 -0.12
C ILE A 23 -0.21 11.99 0.63
N LYS A 24 -0.86 11.01 1.25
CA LYS A 24 -2.02 11.27 2.11
C LYS A 24 -1.53 11.73 3.47
N GLY A 25 -1.73 13.02 3.76
CA GLY A 25 -1.83 13.56 5.11
C GLY A 25 -0.68 13.26 6.07
N LEU A 26 -1.01 13.24 7.36
CA LEU A 26 -0.11 12.89 8.46
C LEU A 26 0.18 11.38 8.47
N PRO A 27 1.33 10.95 9.01
CA PRO A 27 1.62 9.53 9.19
C PRO A 27 0.55 8.82 10.02
N LEU A 28 0.18 7.61 9.63
CA LEU A 28 -0.79 6.81 10.36
C LEU A 28 -0.18 6.24 11.65
N SER A 29 -1.05 5.93 12.62
CA SER A 29 -0.66 5.07 13.74
C SER A 29 -0.29 3.67 13.24
N ILE A 30 0.40 2.89 14.07
CA ILE A 30 0.77 1.51 13.74
C ILE A 30 -0.47 0.69 13.37
N GLU A 31 -1.51 0.74 14.21
CA GLU A 31 -2.78 0.06 13.97
C GLU A 31 -3.47 0.57 12.70
N GLY A 32 -3.48 1.88 12.46
CA GLY A 32 -4.07 2.46 11.26
C GLY A 32 -3.36 2.03 9.97
N HIS A 33 -2.02 1.96 9.99
CA HIS A 33 -1.24 1.47 8.86
C HIS A 33 -1.54 -0.02 8.61
N VAL A 34 -1.56 -0.85 9.64
CA VAL A 34 -1.91 -2.28 9.53
C VAL A 34 -3.32 -2.46 8.99
N HIS A 35 -4.29 -1.74 9.56
CA HIS A 35 -5.69 -1.80 9.13
C HIS A 35 -5.86 -1.42 7.66
N TYR A 36 -5.20 -0.34 7.22
CA TYR A 36 -5.21 0.08 5.83
C TYR A 36 -4.67 -1.01 4.89
N LEU A 37 -3.55 -1.64 5.24
CA LEU A 37 -2.94 -2.69 4.41
C LEU A 37 -3.83 -3.93 4.31
N ILE A 38 -4.51 -4.31 5.39
CA ILE A 38 -5.49 -5.40 5.37
C ILE A 38 -6.66 -5.05 4.43
N GLN A 39 -7.17 -3.82 4.49
CA GLN A 39 -8.25 -3.39 3.60
C GLN A 39 -7.83 -3.40 2.13
N GLU A 40 -6.63 -2.92 1.77
CA GLU A 40 -6.17 -2.98 0.38
C GLU A 40 -5.98 -4.41 -0.11
N ALA A 41 -5.47 -5.32 0.73
CA ALA A 41 -5.28 -6.71 0.37
C ALA A 41 -6.60 -7.48 0.17
N SER A 42 -7.69 -6.98 0.74
CA SER A 42 -9.03 -7.60 0.69
C SER A 42 -10.03 -6.81 -0.15
N ASP A 43 -9.61 -5.75 -0.85
CA ASP A 43 -10.50 -4.96 -1.72
C ASP A 43 -10.71 -5.69 -3.04
N ASP A 44 -11.93 -6.20 -3.26
CA ASP A 44 -12.31 -6.92 -4.48
C ASP A 44 -12.00 -6.12 -5.76
N ASN A 45 -12.11 -4.79 -5.74
CA ASN A 45 -11.78 -3.96 -6.91
C ASN A 45 -10.28 -3.97 -7.22
N LEU A 46 -9.43 -4.09 -6.20
CA LEU A 46 -7.98 -4.21 -6.36
C LEU A 46 -7.60 -5.64 -6.74
N LEU A 47 -8.22 -6.64 -6.11
CA LEU A 47 -8.02 -8.05 -6.43
C LEU A 47 -8.39 -8.38 -7.88
N CYS A 48 -9.47 -7.79 -8.41
CA CYS A 48 -9.87 -7.94 -9.82
C CYS A 48 -8.84 -7.36 -10.82
N GLN A 49 -7.92 -6.49 -10.38
CA GLN A 49 -6.86 -5.95 -11.22
C GLN A 49 -5.59 -6.81 -11.22
N MET A 50 -5.50 -7.82 -10.35
CA MET A 50 -4.34 -8.70 -10.30
C MET A 50 -4.26 -9.58 -11.54
N TYR A 51 -3.04 -9.96 -11.90
CA TYR A 51 -2.82 -10.93 -12.97
C TYR A 51 -3.51 -12.25 -12.65
N MET A 52 -4.32 -12.77 -13.58
CA MET A 52 -5.13 -13.97 -13.36
C MET A 52 -4.32 -15.20 -12.93
N GLY A 53 -3.07 -15.35 -13.39
CA GLY A 53 -2.21 -16.47 -13.00
C GLY A 53 -1.73 -16.42 -11.55
N TRP A 54 -1.90 -15.29 -10.86
CA TRP A 54 -1.76 -15.21 -9.40
C TRP A 54 -2.93 -15.87 -8.68
N ALA A 55 -4.06 -16.09 -9.36
CA ALA A 55 -5.30 -16.65 -8.83
C ALA A 55 -5.91 -15.85 -7.64
N PRO A 56 -6.21 -14.54 -7.80
CA PRO A 56 -6.76 -13.70 -6.73
C PRO A 56 -8.18 -14.10 -6.26
N TYR A 57 -8.80 -15.08 -6.93
CA TYR A 57 -10.13 -15.60 -6.65
C TYR A 57 -10.12 -16.85 -5.76
N MET A 58 -8.94 -17.36 -5.38
CA MET A 58 -8.76 -18.51 -4.47
C MET A 58 -8.46 -18.03 -3.06
#